data_AF-A0A2W2B5K3-F1
#
_entry.id   AF-A0A2W2B5K3-F1
#
_cell.length_a   1.000
_cell.length_b   1.000
_cell.length_c   1.000
_cell.angle_alpha   90.00
_cell.angle_beta   90.00
_cell.angle_gamma   90.00
#
_symmetry.space_group_name_H-M   'P 1'
#
loop_
_entity.id
_entity.type
_entity.pdbx_description
1 polymer ?
#
loop_
_entity_poly.entity_id
_entity_poly.type
_entity_poly.pdbx_seq_one_letter_code
_entity_poly.pdbx_strand_id
1 'polypeptide(L)'
;MRALVLAASALLLAGCFKVDMELDIAENDTVSGEFVLAISRDASAMAESMGEDPSSMLGEMTDLPEGTETEPYEDDRFVGQRYVFADVPLSEFSQDQEFSIVHEGDEIVLSGNLDLTEMSPEALGSELSEQLGGLGDMDELMESVEMQVAVTFPGEVTEHNGDLDDTTVTWTPVPGEPNEISARSADSGGGSGDSFPVWIWIVVVAVVLGLVALLFFLSRNRNQAPPADTATADTATAGPVPPPPPGREAAPTQPTTPLPPPAPSESDRPDPQPPAPPR
;
A
#
# COMPACT_ATOMS: atom_id res chain seq x y z
N MET A 1 26.73 23.37 -16.72
CA MET A 1 25.76 24.09 -15.86
C MET A 1 24.77 23.18 -15.16
N ARG A 2 24.21 22.13 -15.80
CA ARG A 2 23.28 21.20 -15.12
C ARG A 2 23.91 20.29 -14.06
N ALA A 3 25.17 19.90 -14.21
CA ALA A 3 25.89 19.11 -13.19
C ALA A 3 26.29 19.92 -11.94
N LEU A 4 26.36 21.26 -12.06
CA LEU A 4 26.75 22.14 -10.95
C LEU A 4 25.56 22.51 -10.07
N VAL A 5 24.34 22.41 -10.61
CA VAL A 5 23.10 22.58 -9.84
C VAL A 5 22.82 21.35 -8.99
N LEU A 6 23.09 20.13 -9.48
CA LEU A 6 22.94 18.89 -8.69
C LEU A 6 23.97 18.79 -7.54
N ALA A 7 25.21 19.25 -7.76
CA ALA A 7 26.22 19.28 -6.70
C ALA A 7 25.95 20.37 -5.64
N ALA A 8 25.32 21.49 -6.03
CA ALA A 8 24.91 22.53 -5.09
C ALA A 8 23.65 22.15 -4.28
N SER A 9 22.80 21.26 -4.81
CA SER A 9 21.63 20.72 -4.09
C SER A 9 22.00 19.64 -3.07
N ALA A 10 23.04 18.83 -3.32
CA ALA A 10 23.47 17.79 -2.36
C ALA A 10 24.14 18.34 -1.09
N LEU A 11 24.63 19.58 -1.12
CA LEU A 11 25.28 20.23 0.02
C LEU A 11 24.31 20.90 1.00
N LEU A 12 23.02 20.99 0.67
CA LEU A 12 21.99 21.64 1.50
C LEU A 12 21.11 20.65 2.28
N LEU A 13 21.28 19.33 2.10
CA LEU A 13 20.62 18.29 2.90
C LEU A 13 21.56 17.69 3.96
N ALA A 14 22.56 18.44 4.42
CA ALA A 14 23.46 17.96 5.45
C ALA A 14 22.75 18.05 6.81
N GLY A 15 21.99 17.00 7.15
CA GLY A 15 21.47 16.85 8.49
C GLY A 15 22.59 16.84 9.54
N CYS A 16 22.39 17.50 10.67
CA CYS A 16 23.27 17.40 11.84
C CYS A 16 23.04 16.09 12.60
N PHE A 17 21.87 15.47 12.46
CA PHE A 17 21.51 14.21 13.12
C PHE A 17 21.04 13.19 12.09
N LYS A 18 21.32 11.92 12.34
CA LYS A 18 20.86 10.77 11.57
C LYS A 18 20.21 9.78 12.51
N VAL A 19 18.99 9.39 12.18
CA VAL A 19 18.21 8.34 12.81
C VAL A 19 17.77 7.40 11.71
N ASP A 20 18.41 6.24 11.63
CA ASP A 20 18.10 5.25 10.60
C ASP A 20 17.66 3.95 11.26
N MET A 21 16.51 3.44 10.86
CA MET A 21 15.96 2.19 11.38
C MET A 21 15.70 1.24 10.21
N GLU A 22 16.38 0.11 10.22
CA GLU A 22 16.17 -0.97 9.26
C GLU A 22 15.67 -2.21 10.02
N LEU A 23 14.53 -2.75 9.61
CA LEU A 23 13.93 -3.96 10.19
C LEU A 23 13.73 -5.00 9.10
N ASP A 24 14.10 -6.24 9.39
CA ASP A 24 13.86 -7.41 8.56
C ASP A 24 12.94 -8.37 9.31
N ILE A 25 11.73 -8.54 8.79
CA ILE A 25 10.75 -9.48 9.34
C ILE A 25 10.91 -10.81 8.62
N ALA A 26 11.20 -11.85 9.38
CA ALA A 26 11.40 -13.21 8.88
C ALA A 26 10.11 -14.05 8.95
N GLU A 27 10.02 -15.06 8.07
CA GLU A 27 8.89 -16.00 7.95
C GLU A 27 8.60 -16.84 9.22
N ASN A 28 9.48 -16.79 10.22
CA ASN A 28 9.35 -17.53 11.48
C ASN A 28 8.85 -16.64 12.64
N ASP A 29 8.16 -15.53 12.33
CA ASP A 29 7.69 -14.54 13.30
C ASP A 29 8.84 -13.97 14.16
N THR A 30 9.99 -13.70 13.54
CA THR A 30 11.09 -12.99 14.19
C THR A 30 11.48 -11.74 13.42
N VAL A 31 11.98 -10.75 14.13
CA VAL A 31 12.44 -9.48 13.58
C VAL A 31 13.92 -9.35 13.91
N SER A 32 14.72 -9.10 12.89
CA SER A 32 16.09 -8.63 13.02
C SER A 32 16.13 -7.18 12.59
N GLY A 33 17.11 -6.43 13.04
CA GLY A 33 17.19 -5.04 12.64
C GLY A 33 18.47 -4.36 13.06
N GLU A 34 18.70 -3.23 12.42
CA GLU A 34 19.71 -2.28 12.83
C GLU A 34 19.11 -0.89 13.03
N PHE A 35 19.62 -0.20 14.05
CA PHE A 35 19.24 1.16 14.37
C PHE A 35 20.49 2.01 14.53
N VAL A 36 20.60 3.08 13.74
CA VAL A 36 21.75 3.96 13.72
C VAL A 36 21.34 5.33 14.25
N LEU A 37 22.03 5.75 15.32
CA LEU A 37 21.98 7.13 15.83
C LEU A 37 23.34 7.77 15.65
N ALA A 38 23.39 8.83 14.85
CA ALA A 38 24.64 9.51 14.58
C ALA A 38 24.47 11.02 14.44
N ILE A 39 25.55 11.75 14.71
CA ILE A 39 25.62 13.19 14.44
C ILE A 39 26.61 13.45 13.31
N SER A 40 26.44 14.57 12.62
CA SER A 40 27.37 14.96 11.58
C SER A 40 28.77 15.16 12.15
N ARG A 41 29.79 14.87 11.34
CA ARG A 41 31.18 15.09 11.73
C ARG A 41 31.43 16.54 12.14
N ASP A 42 30.76 17.49 11.49
CA ASP A 42 30.85 18.92 11.83
C ASP A 42 30.25 19.22 13.21
N ALA A 43 29.07 18.65 13.52
CA ALA A 43 28.46 18.77 14.85
C ALA A 43 29.33 18.12 15.93
N SER A 44 29.93 16.95 15.65
CA SER A 44 30.83 16.27 16.58
C SER A 44 32.08 17.12 16.89
N ALA A 45 32.71 17.70 15.86
CA ALA A 45 33.88 18.56 16.03
C ALA A 45 33.53 19.85 16.79
N MET A 46 32.32 20.38 16.60
CA MET A 46 31.82 21.54 17.34
C MET A 46 31.66 21.21 18.82
N ALA A 47 31.00 20.10 19.18
CA ALA A 47 30.85 19.64 20.56
C ALA A 47 32.21 19.43 21.24
N GLU A 48 33.15 18.75 20.58
CA GLU A 48 34.50 18.54 21.10
C GLU A 48 35.24 19.88 21.34
N SER A 49 35.06 20.86 20.45
CA SER A 49 35.66 22.19 20.60
C SER A 49 35.12 22.97 21.80
N MET A 50 33.88 22.68 22.20
CA MET A 50 33.22 23.21 23.38
C MET A 50 33.58 22.42 24.65
N GLY A 51 34.32 21.32 24.51
CA GLY A 51 34.70 20.43 25.60
C GLY A 51 33.55 19.50 26.04
N GLU A 52 32.55 19.32 25.18
CA GLU A 52 31.42 18.44 25.38
C GLU A 52 31.66 17.11 24.68
N ASP A 53 31.05 16.04 25.20
CA ASP A 53 31.14 14.73 24.58
C ASP A 53 30.05 14.60 23.50
N PRO A 54 30.41 14.33 22.23
CA PRO A 54 29.44 14.27 21.14
C PRO A 54 28.40 13.17 21.32
N SER A 55 28.72 12.07 22.01
CA SER A 55 27.77 10.98 22.25
C SER A 55 26.69 11.36 23.27
N SER A 56 26.95 12.34 24.13
CA SER A 56 25.96 12.87 25.06
C SER A 56 24.78 13.56 24.36
N MET A 57 24.97 13.99 23.10
CA MET A 57 23.92 14.61 22.28
C MET A 57 22.95 13.60 21.66
N LEU A 58 23.34 12.32 21.55
CA LEU A 58 22.54 11.28 20.91
C LEU A 58 21.53 10.62 21.86
N GLY A 59 21.64 10.88 23.16
CA GLY A 59 20.84 10.21 24.19
C GLY A 59 21.24 8.74 24.40
N GLU A 60 20.88 8.19 25.56
CA GLU A 60 21.00 6.76 25.81
C GLU A 60 19.68 6.08 25.44
N MET A 61 19.74 5.06 24.60
CA MET A 61 18.57 4.21 24.35
C MET A 61 18.42 3.23 25.50
N THR A 62 17.35 3.38 26.26
CA THR A 62 17.05 2.52 27.42
C THR A 62 16.07 1.40 27.10
N ASP A 63 15.39 1.47 25.95
CA ASP A 63 14.33 0.55 25.53
C ASP A 63 14.79 -0.23 24.29
N LEU A 64 15.82 -1.07 24.47
CA LEU A 64 16.36 -1.92 23.43
C LEU A 64 16.02 -3.39 23.71
N PRO A 65 15.73 -4.20 22.68
CA PRO A 65 15.52 -5.62 22.84
C PRO A 65 16.68 -6.32 23.57
N GLU A 66 16.36 -7.35 24.35
CA GLU A 66 17.40 -8.16 24.99
C GLU A 66 18.32 -8.78 23.94
N GLY A 67 19.64 -8.70 24.17
CA GLY A 67 20.63 -9.22 23.24
C GLY A 67 21.05 -8.25 22.12
N THR A 68 20.58 -7.00 22.15
CA THR A 68 21.09 -5.95 21.25
C THR A 68 22.59 -5.73 21.45
N GLU A 69 23.35 -5.80 20.36
CA GLU A 69 24.76 -5.46 20.30
C GLU A 69 24.92 -3.98 19.93
N THR A 70 25.73 -3.24 20.69
CA THR A 70 26.05 -1.84 20.39
C THR A 70 27.45 -1.72 19.81
N GLU A 71 27.55 -1.12 18.64
CA GLU A 71 28.79 -0.90 17.91
C GLU A 71 28.98 0.58 17.58
N PRO A 72 30.22 1.07 17.47
CA PRO A 72 30.49 2.39 16.90
C PRO A 72 30.08 2.44 15.42
N TYR A 73 29.45 3.55 15.03
CA TYR A 73 29.09 3.86 13.65
C TYR A 73 29.91 5.05 13.14
N GLU A 74 30.47 4.93 11.94
CA GLU A 74 31.20 6.01 11.28
C GLU A 74 31.08 5.86 9.76
N ASP A 75 30.59 6.90 9.08
CA ASP A 75 30.55 6.99 7.63
C ASP A 75 31.19 8.31 7.14
N ASP A 76 31.06 8.64 5.85
CA ASP A 76 31.66 9.87 5.29
C ASP A 76 31.13 11.17 5.93
N ARG A 77 29.90 11.17 6.47
CA ARG A 77 29.19 12.36 6.97
C ARG A 77 28.92 12.36 8.47
N PHE A 78 28.79 11.19 9.08
CA PHE A 78 28.24 10.96 10.41
C PHE A 78 29.13 10.07 11.28
N VAL A 79 29.06 10.30 12.58
CA VAL A 79 29.70 9.52 13.64
C VAL A 79 28.70 9.29 14.76
N GLY A 80 28.64 8.08 15.30
CA GLY A 80 27.62 7.72 16.28
C GLY A 80 27.67 6.26 16.69
N GLN A 81 26.50 5.70 16.99
CA GLN A 81 26.31 4.35 17.47
C GLN A 81 25.33 3.60 16.58
N ARG A 82 25.62 2.32 16.35
CA ARG A 82 24.73 1.36 15.70
C ARG A 82 24.32 0.29 16.71
N TYR A 83 23.05 -0.04 16.73
CA TYR A 83 22.44 -1.05 17.58
C TYR A 83 21.92 -2.14 16.67
N VAL A 84 22.37 -3.37 16.88
CA VAL A 84 21.99 -4.52 16.04
C VAL A 84 21.35 -5.57 16.92
N PHE A 85 20.18 -6.05 16.52
CA PHE A 85 19.50 -7.16 17.17
C PHE A 85 19.06 -8.17 16.11
N ALA A 86 18.96 -9.43 16.53
CA ALA A 86 18.62 -10.53 15.65
C ALA A 86 17.64 -11.48 16.34
N ASP A 87 16.79 -12.11 15.53
CA ASP A 87 15.87 -13.17 15.97
C ASP A 87 14.96 -12.75 17.15
N VAL A 88 14.55 -11.48 17.23
CA VAL A 88 13.64 -10.99 18.28
C VAL A 88 12.22 -11.43 17.96
N PRO A 89 11.46 -12.06 18.88
CA PRO A 89 10.09 -12.48 18.60
C PRO A 89 9.19 -11.31 18.18
N LEU A 90 8.39 -11.49 17.12
CA LEU A 90 7.44 -10.49 16.62
C LEU A 90 6.51 -9.93 17.71
N SER A 91 6.18 -10.74 18.71
CA SER A 91 5.31 -10.37 19.84
C SER A 91 5.85 -9.22 20.70
N GLU A 92 7.16 -8.99 20.71
CA GLU A 92 7.79 -7.85 21.39
C GLU A 92 7.44 -6.52 20.69
N PHE A 93 7.17 -6.57 19.38
CA PHE A 93 6.78 -5.42 18.57
C PHE A 93 5.26 -5.24 18.47
N SER A 94 4.47 -6.14 19.05
CA SER A 94 3.00 -6.11 18.94
C SER A 94 2.32 -5.25 20.02
N GLN A 95 3.01 -4.86 21.09
CA GLN A 95 2.41 -4.26 22.29
C GLN A 95 3.05 -2.91 22.64
N ASP A 96 2.22 -1.87 22.74
CA ASP A 96 2.48 -0.58 23.41
C ASP A 96 3.66 0.28 22.88
N GLN A 97 4.21 -0.03 21.71
CA GLN A 97 5.25 0.76 21.06
C GLN A 97 4.65 1.75 20.03
N GLU A 98 5.46 2.76 19.65
CA GLU A 98 5.10 3.81 18.67
C GLU A 98 4.69 3.23 17.29
N PHE A 99 5.10 1.98 17.04
CA PHE A 99 4.65 1.15 15.94
C PHE A 99 4.31 -0.27 16.43
N SER A 100 3.40 -0.93 15.72
CA SER A 100 2.94 -2.29 16.00
C SER A 100 3.16 -3.17 14.77
N ILE A 101 3.72 -4.35 14.99
CA ILE A 101 3.86 -5.38 13.97
C ILE A 101 3.13 -6.63 14.46
N VAL A 102 2.14 -7.08 13.70
CA VAL A 102 1.29 -8.22 14.06
C VAL A 102 1.08 -9.15 12.88
N HIS A 103 0.94 -10.43 13.19
CA HIS A 103 0.58 -11.45 12.23
C HIS A 103 -0.94 -11.66 12.27
N GLU A 104 -1.63 -11.35 11.17
CA GLU A 104 -3.06 -11.53 10.96
C GLU A 104 -3.34 -12.61 9.89
N GLY A 105 -3.43 -13.87 10.31
CA GLY A 105 -3.84 -14.96 9.42
C GLY A 105 -2.68 -15.47 8.55
N ASP A 106 -2.65 -15.03 7.29
CA ASP A 106 -1.56 -15.31 6.32
C ASP A 106 -0.85 -13.99 5.90
N GLU A 107 -1.08 -12.90 6.65
CA GLU A 107 -0.58 -11.56 6.37
C GLU A 107 0.12 -10.96 7.59
N ILE A 108 1.17 -10.17 7.34
CA ILE A 108 1.83 -9.35 8.35
C ILE A 108 1.37 -7.92 8.17
N VAL A 109 0.93 -7.31 9.27
CA VAL A 109 0.40 -5.95 9.32
C VAL A 109 1.29 -5.11 10.22
N LEU A 110 1.87 -4.08 9.62
CA LEU A 110 2.58 -3.02 10.31
C LEU A 110 1.68 -1.79 10.37
N SER A 111 1.55 -1.21 11.55
CA SER A 111 0.81 0.03 11.77
C SER A 111 1.41 0.81 12.93
N GLY A 112 1.69 2.09 12.73
CA GLY A 112 2.27 2.96 13.74
C GLY A 112 1.96 4.41 13.48
N ASN A 113 1.96 5.21 14.55
CA ASN A 113 1.88 6.65 14.47
C ASN A 113 3.06 7.19 15.28
N LEU A 114 4.09 7.61 14.57
CA LEU A 114 5.25 8.27 15.15
C LEU A 114 4.85 9.70 15.46
N ASP A 115 4.57 9.98 16.74
CA ASP A 115 4.20 11.32 17.18
C ASP A 115 5.47 12.12 17.47
N LEU A 116 6.09 12.62 16.39
CA LEU A 116 7.30 13.41 16.46
C LEU A 116 7.03 14.88 16.78
N THR A 117 5.83 15.22 17.28
CA THR A 117 5.49 16.61 17.64
C THR A 117 6.28 17.12 18.84
N GLU A 118 6.77 16.24 19.72
CA GLU A 118 7.69 16.62 20.80
C GLU A 118 9.07 17.03 20.27
N MET A 119 9.42 16.60 19.06
CA MET A 119 10.61 17.09 18.35
C MET A 119 10.36 18.44 17.66
N SER A 120 9.19 19.07 17.80
CA SER A 120 8.87 20.38 17.20
C SER A 120 9.74 21.52 17.75
N PRO A 121 9.94 22.62 16.99
CA PRO A 121 10.80 23.72 17.44
C PRO A 121 10.17 24.42 18.64
N GLU A 122 8.84 24.39 18.72
CA GLU A 122 8.03 24.94 19.80
C GLU A 122 8.16 24.09 21.09
N ALA A 123 8.14 22.76 20.97
CA ALA A 123 8.32 21.84 22.08
C ALA A 123 9.76 21.86 22.61
N LEU A 124 10.74 21.62 21.72
CA LEU A 124 12.16 21.65 22.06
C LEU A 124 12.60 23.05 22.51
N GLY A 125 12.03 24.11 21.94
CA GLY A 125 12.34 25.49 22.32
C GLY A 125 11.98 25.81 23.75
N SER A 126 11.04 25.09 24.37
CA SER A 126 10.74 25.26 25.79
C SER A 126 11.82 24.65 26.69
N GLU A 127 12.33 23.45 26.40
CA GLU A 127 13.36 22.79 27.21
C GLU A 127 14.78 23.32 26.94
N LEU A 128 15.09 23.60 25.67
CA LEU A 128 16.43 23.95 25.21
C LEU A 128 16.72 25.45 25.40
N SER A 129 15.68 26.31 25.40
CA SER A 129 15.86 27.74 25.74
C SER A 129 16.25 27.97 27.21
N GLU A 130 15.82 27.10 28.13
CA GLU A 130 16.23 27.15 29.53
C GLU A 130 17.68 26.69 29.73
N GLN A 131 18.18 25.78 28.89
CA GLN A 131 19.52 25.18 29.02
C GLN A 131 20.62 25.89 28.23
N LEU A 132 20.33 26.33 27.00
CA LEU A 132 21.34 26.84 26.06
C LEU A 132 21.19 28.34 25.74
N GLY A 133 20.28 29.06 26.41
CA GLY A 133 20.23 30.52 26.33
C GLY A 133 19.86 31.08 24.96
N GLY A 134 19.08 30.34 24.17
CA GLY A 134 18.55 30.80 22.88
C GLY A 134 19.58 30.82 21.75
N LEU A 135 20.46 29.82 21.68
CA LEU A 135 21.45 29.68 20.62
C LEU A 135 20.88 28.83 19.46
N GLY A 136 20.51 29.49 18.36
CA GLY A 136 20.24 28.87 17.06
C GLY A 136 18.79 28.97 16.59
N ASP A 137 18.58 29.16 15.28
CA ASP A 137 17.27 28.97 14.64
C ASP A 137 16.91 27.48 14.73
N MET A 138 15.97 27.15 15.61
CA MET A 138 15.60 25.76 15.92
C MET A 138 14.95 25.04 14.72
N ASP A 139 14.34 25.82 13.83
CA ASP A 139 13.81 25.33 12.56
C ASP A 139 14.93 24.71 11.69
N GLU A 140 16.11 25.34 11.61
CA GLU A 140 17.26 24.79 10.87
C GLU A 140 17.81 23.51 11.52
N LEU A 141 17.80 23.42 12.86
CA LEU A 141 18.25 22.21 13.56
C LEU A 141 17.33 21.02 13.29
N MET A 142 16.03 21.26 13.20
CA MET A 142 15.05 20.22 12.89
C MET A 142 15.05 19.80 11.43
N GLU A 143 15.16 20.76 10.50
CA GLU A 143 15.38 20.47 9.08
C GLU A 143 16.69 19.70 8.86
N SER A 144 17.57 19.70 9.87
CA SER A 144 18.83 18.96 9.88
C SER A 144 18.74 17.57 10.52
N VAL A 145 17.56 17.01 10.79
CA VAL A 145 17.45 15.60 11.21
C VAL A 145 17.11 14.72 10.01
N GLU A 146 18.01 13.81 9.66
CA GLU A 146 17.81 12.78 8.64
C GLU A 146 17.16 11.56 9.31
N MET A 147 15.86 11.35 9.10
CA MET A 147 15.13 10.19 9.64
C MET A 147 14.72 9.24 8.52
N GLN A 148 15.03 7.96 8.66
CA GLN A 148 14.60 6.91 7.76
C GLN A 148 14.14 5.69 8.55
N VAL A 149 13.03 5.09 8.09
CA VAL A 149 12.53 3.81 8.59
C VAL A 149 12.32 2.91 7.39
N ALA A 150 13.03 1.80 7.32
CA ALA A 150 12.91 0.79 6.28
C ALA A 150 12.50 -0.54 6.90
N VAL A 151 11.48 -1.18 6.36
CA VAL A 151 11.01 -2.48 6.82
C VAL A 151 10.92 -3.43 5.64
N THR A 152 11.71 -4.48 5.68
CA THR A 152 11.70 -5.59 4.73
C THR A 152 10.73 -6.66 5.23
N PHE A 153 9.72 -6.93 4.41
CA PHE A 153 8.72 -7.96 4.68
C PHE A 153 9.15 -9.31 4.07
N PRO A 154 8.71 -10.43 4.66
CA PRO A 154 9.06 -11.76 4.17
C PRO A 154 8.32 -12.11 2.87
N GLY A 155 7.18 -11.46 2.60
CA GLY A 155 6.36 -11.67 1.41
C GLY A 155 6.00 -10.40 0.65
N GLU A 156 5.20 -10.56 -0.40
CA GLU A 156 4.75 -9.44 -1.25
C GLU A 156 3.94 -8.43 -0.42
N VAL A 157 4.26 -7.15 -0.58
CA VAL A 157 3.56 -6.04 0.07
C VAL A 157 2.33 -5.69 -0.75
N THR A 158 1.14 -5.80 -0.13
CA THR A 158 -0.16 -5.58 -0.79
C THR A 158 -0.72 -4.18 -0.55
N GLU A 159 -0.42 -3.58 0.60
CA GLU A 159 -0.83 -2.22 0.96
C GLU A 159 0.31 -1.53 1.69
N HIS A 160 0.55 -0.24 1.42
CA HIS A 160 1.54 0.57 2.13
C HIS A 160 1.29 2.07 1.91
N ASN A 161 1.83 2.90 2.79
CA ASN A 161 1.86 4.36 2.63
C ASN A 161 3.28 4.96 2.49
N GLY A 162 4.31 4.11 2.39
CA GLY A 162 5.71 4.50 2.12
C GLY A 162 6.14 4.25 0.67
N ASP A 163 7.43 4.43 0.38
CA ASP A 163 8.06 4.04 -0.88
C ASP A 163 8.39 2.55 -0.87
N LEU A 164 7.95 1.79 -1.88
CA LEU A 164 8.15 0.34 -1.98
C LEU A 164 9.26 0.00 -2.99
N ASP A 165 10.22 -0.81 -2.56
CA ASP A 165 11.23 -1.47 -3.41
C ASP A 165 11.23 -2.99 -3.10
N ASP A 166 10.74 -3.80 -4.06
CA ASP A 166 10.53 -5.25 -3.90
C ASP A 166 9.61 -5.60 -2.72
N THR A 167 10.17 -6.05 -1.59
CA THR A 167 9.43 -6.32 -0.34
C THR A 167 9.79 -5.35 0.78
N THR A 168 10.61 -4.34 0.51
CA THR A 168 11.03 -3.33 1.49
C THR A 168 10.21 -2.06 1.32
N VAL A 169 9.57 -1.61 2.39
CA VAL A 169 8.87 -0.32 2.43
C VAL A 169 9.70 0.67 3.24
N THR A 170 9.91 1.85 2.68
CA THR A 170 10.69 2.93 3.31
C THR A 170 9.80 4.14 3.59
N TRP A 171 9.96 4.71 4.77
CA TRP A 171 9.37 5.96 5.21
C TRP A 171 10.46 6.96 5.60
N THR A 172 10.18 8.24 5.40
CA THR A 172 11.03 9.35 5.83
C THR A 172 10.20 10.26 6.73
N PRO A 173 10.09 9.93 8.03
CA PRO A 173 9.31 10.73 8.97
C PRO A 173 9.80 12.17 9.03
N VAL A 174 8.87 13.11 9.18
CA VAL A 174 9.18 14.54 9.32
C VAL A 174 9.11 14.94 10.79
N PRO A 175 10.20 15.45 11.37
CA PRO A 175 10.20 15.97 12.73
C PRO A 175 9.16 17.08 12.93
N GLY A 176 8.49 17.10 14.08
CA GLY A 176 7.51 18.13 14.44
C GLY A 176 6.08 17.88 13.96
N GLU A 177 5.83 16.79 13.23
CA GLU A 177 4.51 16.41 12.74
C GLU A 177 4.17 14.97 13.15
N PRO A 178 2.87 14.60 13.22
CA PRO A 178 2.47 13.21 13.36
C PRO A 178 2.75 12.46 12.05
N ASN A 179 3.47 11.35 12.14
CA ASN A 179 3.84 10.52 11.00
C ASN A 179 3.16 9.15 11.09
N GLU A 180 2.19 8.90 10.21
CA GLU A 180 1.54 7.59 10.11
C GLU A 180 2.38 6.65 9.24
N ILE A 181 2.66 5.45 9.74
CA ILE A 181 3.29 4.36 8.98
C ILE A 181 2.35 3.16 8.93
N SER A 182 2.15 2.61 7.74
CA SER A 182 1.30 1.45 7.54
C SER A 182 1.79 0.62 6.37
N ALA A 183 1.83 -0.69 6.56
CA ALA A 183 2.07 -1.66 5.49
C ALA A 183 1.41 -3.00 5.82
N ARG A 184 1.01 -3.72 4.78
CA ARG A 184 0.49 -5.09 4.85
C ARG A 184 1.21 -5.92 3.80
N SER A 185 1.64 -7.12 4.19
CA SER A 185 2.34 -8.06 3.32
C SER A 185 1.86 -9.48 3.56
N ALA A 186 2.16 -10.39 2.64
CA ALA A 186 2.02 -11.82 2.89
C ALA A 186 3.08 -12.30 3.90
N ASP A 187 2.71 -13.26 4.76
CA ASP A 187 3.56 -13.82 5.83
C ASP A 187 4.73 -14.68 5.32
N SER A 188 4.65 -15.18 4.09
CA SER A 188 5.75 -15.89 3.47
C SER A 188 6.00 -15.37 2.07
N GLY A 189 7.26 -15.53 1.65
CA GLY A 189 7.70 -15.25 0.30
C GLY A 189 6.74 -15.92 -0.66
N GLY A 190 5.92 -15.09 -1.30
CA GLY A 190 5.07 -15.47 -2.40
C GLY A 190 5.93 -15.94 -3.56
N GLY A 191 6.52 -17.13 -3.44
CA GLY A 191 6.73 -18.05 -4.55
C GLY A 191 5.39 -18.55 -5.11
N SER A 192 4.29 -17.83 -4.87
CA SER A 192 3.20 -17.71 -5.82
C SER A 192 3.29 -16.32 -6.39
N GLY A 193 4.21 -16.12 -7.35
CA GLY A 193 4.02 -15.02 -8.26
C GLY A 193 2.57 -15.05 -8.73
N ASP A 194 1.96 -13.89 -8.86
CA ASP A 194 0.82 -13.68 -9.74
C ASP A 194 1.25 -13.91 -11.22
N SER A 195 1.97 -15.00 -11.49
CA SER A 195 1.71 -15.77 -12.68
C SER A 195 0.35 -16.40 -12.46
N PHE A 196 -0.69 -15.75 -13.00
CA PHE A 196 -1.93 -16.43 -13.37
C PHE A 196 -1.55 -17.84 -13.83
N PRO A 197 -1.94 -18.90 -13.10
CA PRO A 197 -1.17 -20.11 -13.17
C PRO A 197 -1.30 -20.66 -14.59
N VAL A 198 -0.17 -21.03 -15.22
CA VAL A 198 -0.07 -21.24 -16.69
C VAL A 198 -1.18 -22.13 -17.26
N TRP A 199 -1.74 -23.03 -16.45
CA TRP A 199 -2.92 -23.83 -16.80
C TRP A 199 -4.15 -23.00 -17.13
N ILE A 200 -4.39 -21.84 -16.50
CA ILE A 200 -5.49 -20.94 -16.86
C ILE A 200 -5.27 -20.33 -18.25
N TRP A 201 -4.04 -19.92 -18.61
CA TRP A 201 -3.74 -19.47 -19.98
C TRP A 201 -3.97 -20.59 -21.01
N ILE A 202 -3.61 -21.83 -20.68
CA ILE A 202 -3.89 -23.00 -21.52
C ILE A 202 -5.39 -23.22 -21.68
N VAL A 203 -6.17 -23.09 -20.60
CA VAL A 203 -7.64 -23.21 -20.64
C VAL A 203 -8.25 -22.08 -21.48
N VAL A 204 -7.81 -20.83 -21.31
CA VAL A 204 -8.29 -19.69 -22.10
C VAL A 204 -7.98 -19.88 -23.60
N VAL A 205 -6.76 -20.28 -23.94
CA VAL A 205 -6.38 -20.57 -25.34
C VAL A 205 -7.17 -21.75 -25.90
N ALA A 206 -7.37 -22.82 -25.12
CA ALA A 206 -8.17 -23.97 -25.54
C ALA A 206 -9.64 -23.59 -25.78
N VAL A 207 -10.22 -22.75 -24.92
CA VAL A 207 -11.60 -22.26 -25.08
C VAL A 207 -11.72 -21.34 -26.30
N VAL A 208 -10.78 -20.42 -26.51
CA VAL A 208 -10.77 -19.53 -27.69
C VAL A 208 -10.62 -20.34 -28.98
N LEU A 209 -9.69 -21.29 -29.02
CA LEU A 209 -9.52 -22.18 -30.19
C LEU A 209 -10.75 -23.06 -30.40
N GLY A 210 -11.37 -23.56 -29.34
CA GLY A 210 -12.63 -24.30 -29.40
C GLY A 210 -13.78 -23.48 -29.97
N LEU A 211 -13.93 -22.21 -29.53
CA LEU A 211 -14.93 -21.29 -30.05
C LEU A 211 -14.67 -20.92 -31.51
N VAL A 212 -13.43 -20.66 -31.89
CA VAL A 212 -13.05 -20.38 -33.29
C VAL A 212 -13.32 -21.59 -34.19
N ALA A 213 -12.96 -22.80 -33.74
CA ALA A 213 -13.23 -24.04 -34.47
C ALA A 213 -14.75 -24.30 -34.60
N LEU A 214 -15.52 -24.05 -33.54
CA LEU A 214 -16.98 -24.17 -33.55
C LEU A 214 -17.62 -23.17 -34.52
N LEU A 215 -17.20 -21.90 -34.48
CA LEU A 215 -17.69 -20.86 -35.40
C LEU A 215 -17.30 -21.16 -36.85
N PHE A 216 -16.07 -21.66 -37.09
CA PHE A 216 -15.63 -22.09 -38.41
C PHE A 216 -16.45 -23.28 -38.93
N PHE A 217 -16.74 -24.26 -38.08
CA PHE A 217 -17.56 -25.43 -38.45
C PHE A 217 -19.01 -25.04 -38.75
N LEU A 218 -19.60 -24.16 -37.94
CA LEU A 218 -20.95 -23.62 -38.17
C LEU A 218 -21.03 -22.74 -39.43
N SER A 219 -19.99 -21.94 -39.70
CA SER A 219 -19.85 -21.15 -40.94
C SER A 219 -19.74 -22.07 -42.16
N ARG A 220 -18.90 -23.12 -42.07
CA ARG A 220 -18.69 -24.08 -43.17
C ARG A 220 -19.95 -24.91 -43.44
N ASN A 221 -20.70 -25.28 -42.42
CA ASN A 221 -21.97 -26.00 -42.56
C ASN A 221 -23.08 -25.12 -43.15
N ARG A 222 -23.05 -23.80 -42.91
CA ARG A 222 -23.93 -22.84 -43.61
C ARG A 222 -23.52 -22.62 -45.08
N ASN A 223 -22.27 -22.88 -45.42
CA ASN A 223 -21.75 -22.77 -46.79
C ASN A 223 -21.90 -24.05 -47.64
N GLN A 224 -22.46 -25.13 -47.09
CA GLN A 224 -22.83 -26.34 -47.83
C GLN A 224 -24.36 -26.42 -48.07
N ALA A 225 -24.82 -25.40 -48.82
CA ALA A 225 -25.85 -25.31 -49.88
C ALA A 225 -27.09 -26.25 -49.92
N PRO A 226 -28.17 -25.81 -50.60
CA PRO A 226 -28.28 -26.22 -52.02
C PRO A 226 -28.43 -25.07 -53.04
N PRO A 227 -28.04 -25.33 -54.31
CA PRO A 227 -27.92 -24.36 -55.39
C PRO A 227 -29.27 -23.84 -55.91
N ALA A 228 -29.25 -22.60 -56.39
CA ALA A 228 -30.34 -21.98 -57.13
C ALA A 228 -30.39 -22.55 -58.56
N ASP A 229 -31.49 -23.23 -58.89
CA ASP A 229 -31.82 -23.52 -60.28
C ASP A 229 -32.47 -22.29 -60.92
N THR A 230 -31.72 -21.76 -61.89
CA THR A 230 -32.04 -20.91 -63.03
C THR A 230 -33.50 -20.51 -63.27
N ALA A 231 -33.70 -19.19 -63.38
CA ALA A 231 -34.83 -18.59 -64.07
C ALA A 231 -34.85 -18.99 -65.56
N THR A 232 -36.03 -19.32 -66.09
CA THR A 232 -36.37 -19.11 -67.50
C THR A 232 -37.81 -18.61 -67.57
N ALA A 233 -38.01 -17.57 -68.36
CA ALA A 233 -39.26 -16.86 -68.53
C ALA A 233 -40.28 -17.61 -69.42
N ASP A 234 -41.54 -17.22 -69.22
CA ASP A 234 -42.62 -17.06 -70.18
C ASP A 234 -43.66 -18.16 -70.46
N THR A 235 -44.91 -17.65 -70.49
CA THR A 235 -46.18 -18.13 -71.09
C THR A 235 -47.05 -19.23 -70.43
N ALA A 236 -48.23 -18.75 -69.99
CA ALA A 236 -49.58 -19.24 -70.35
C ALA A 236 -50.24 -20.46 -69.65
N THR A 237 -51.30 -20.12 -68.89
CA THR A 237 -52.69 -20.65 -69.00
C THR A 237 -53.18 -21.85 -68.15
N ALA A 238 -54.18 -21.50 -67.32
CA ALA A 238 -55.40 -22.23 -66.91
C ALA A 238 -55.36 -23.36 -65.87
N GLY A 239 -56.18 -23.19 -64.82
CA GLY A 239 -56.96 -24.27 -64.20
C GLY A 239 -57.31 -24.03 -62.72
N PRO A 240 -58.48 -24.46 -62.19
CA PRO A 240 -59.27 -23.67 -61.23
C PRO A 240 -59.24 -24.12 -59.76
N VAL A 241 -59.68 -23.18 -58.91
CA VAL A 241 -59.88 -23.19 -57.44
C VAL A 241 -61.03 -24.12 -57.00
N PRO A 242 -60.95 -24.74 -55.80
CA PRO A 242 -62.12 -25.12 -55.00
C PRO A 242 -62.37 -24.24 -53.75
N PRO A 243 -63.64 -24.10 -53.29
CA PRO A 243 -64.15 -23.00 -52.45
C PRO A 243 -64.07 -23.21 -50.91
N PRO A 244 -64.35 -22.17 -50.08
CA PRO A 244 -64.19 -22.18 -48.62
C PRO A 244 -65.48 -22.49 -47.83
N PRO A 245 -65.39 -22.91 -46.55
CA PRO A 245 -66.44 -22.76 -45.55
C PRO A 245 -66.07 -21.76 -44.42
N PRO A 246 -67.05 -21.30 -43.62
CA PRO A 246 -67.30 -19.87 -43.43
C PRO A 246 -66.76 -19.29 -42.12
N GLY A 247 -66.61 -17.96 -42.14
CA GLY A 247 -66.23 -17.15 -40.99
C GLY A 247 -67.24 -17.16 -39.84
N ARG A 248 -66.72 -16.81 -38.66
CA ARG A 248 -67.47 -16.17 -37.60
C ARG A 248 -66.80 -14.84 -37.27
N GLU A 249 -67.64 -13.82 -37.28
CA GLU A 249 -67.37 -12.42 -37.05
C GLU A 249 -66.77 -12.09 -35.67
N ALA A 250 -66.11 -10.94 -35.63
CA ALA A 250 -65.75 -10.14 -34.45
C ALA A 250 -66.98 -9.89 -33.54
N ALA A 251 -66.91 -9.59 -32.24
CA ALA A 251 -66.11 -8.66 -31.41
C ALA A 251 -66.53 -8.94 -29.91
N PRO A 252 -66.21 -8.14 -28.87
CA PRO A 252 -65.34 -6.97 -28.74
C PRO A 252 -64.33 -7.04 -27.55
N THR A 253 -63.48 -6.02 -27.53
CA THR A 253 -62.51 -5.61 -26.49
C THR A 253 -63.06 -5.56 -25.06
N GLN A 254 -62.27 -6.03 -24.09
CA GLN A 254 -62.28 -5.50 -22.72
C GLN A 254 -60.85 -5.17 -22.25
N PRO A 255 -60.66 -4.02 -21.59
CA PRO A 255 -59.35 -3.58 -21.11
C PRO A 255 -59.03 -4.29 -19.79
N THR A 256 -57.79 -4.76 -19.62
CA THR A 256 -57.30 -5.20 -18.31
C THR A 256 -56.07 -4.37 -17.94
N THR A 257 -56.21 -3.80 -16.76
CA THR A 257 -55.45 -2.71 -16.11
C THR A 257 -53.94 -2.96 -16.00
N PRO A 258 -53.10 -1.92 -16.09
CA PRO A 258 -51.66 -2.02 -15.85
C PRO A 258 -51.35 -2.46 -14.42
N LEU A 259 -50.40 -3.38 -14.28
CA LEU A 259 -49.82 -3.79 -13.01
C LEU A 259 -49.00 -2.61 -12.43
N PRO A 260 -49.22 -2.17 -11.17
CA PRO A 260 -48.44 -1.10 -10.58
C PRO A 260 -46.99 -1.56 -10.25
N PRO A 261 -45.99 -0.67 -10.39
CA PRO A 261 -44.60 -0.98 -10.10
C PRO A 261 -44.36 -1.21 -8.60
N PRO A 262 -43.37 -2.05 -8.23
CA PRO A 262 -43.01 -2.29 -6.84
C PRO A 262 -42.43 -1.02 -6.19
N ALA A 263 -42.88 -0.76 -4.95
CA ALA A 263 -42.44 0.37 -4.14
C ALA A 263 -40.99 0.21 -3.65
N PRO A 264 -40.23 1.32 -3.50
CA PRO A 264 -38.87 1.30 -2.98
C PRO A 264 -38.84 0.88 -1.49
N SER A 265 -37.88 0.04 -1.13
CA SER A 265 -37.60 -0.37 0.24
C SER A 265 -37.02 0.80 1.04
N GLU A 266 -37.84 1.36 1.92
CA GLU A 266 -37.47 2.33 2.95
C GLU A 266 -36.82 1.55 4.12
N SER A 267 -35.49 1.40 4.08
CA SER A 267 -34.67 1.03 5.25
C SER A 267 -33.72 2.17 5.52
N ASP A 268 -34.28 3.27 6.00
CA ASP A 268 -33.56 4.36 6.63
C ASP A 268 -34.44 4.89 7.77
N ARG A 269 -34.36 4.21 8.91
CA ARG A 269 -34.87 4.73 10.18
C ARG A 269 -33.68 4.79 11.15
N PRO A 270 -33.33 5.98 11.65
CA PRO A 270 -32.31 6.13 12.69
C PRO A 270 -32.76 5.47 14.00
N ASP A 271 -31.85 4.74 14.63
CA ASP A 271 -32.04 4.20 15.97
C ASP A 271 -32.14 5.33 17.03
N PRO A 272 -33.05 5.23 18.02
CA PRO A 272 -33.15 6.19 19.10
C PRO A 272 -31.99 6.05 20.11
N GLN A 273 -31.24 7.14 20.33
CA GLN A 273 -30.19 7.24 21.35
C GLN A 273 -30.71 7.02 22.78
N PRO A 274 -29.97 6.30 23.66
CA PRO A 274 -30.26 6.22 25.09
C PRO A 274 -29.88 7.51 25.85
N PRO A 275 -30.61 7.88 26.91
CA PRO A 275 -30.35 9.10 27.69
C PRO A 275 -29.13 8.96 28.63
N ALA A 276 -28.37 10.06 28.78
CA ALA A 276 -27.23 10.17 29.68
C ALA A 276 -27.64 10.28 31.17
N PRO A 277 -26.89 9.68 32.11
CA PRO A 277 -27.12 9.84 33.55
C PRO A 277 -26.46 11.12 34.13
N PRO A 278 -26.99 11.66 35.25
CA PRO A 278 -26.74 13.02 35.73
C PRO A 278 -25.41 13.22 36.48
N ARG A 279 -25.01 14.51 36.55
CA ARG A 279 -23.79 15.09 37.17
C ARG A 279 -23.50 14.63 38.60
#